data_AF-A0A1S1SFQ8-F1
#
_entry.id   AF-A0A1S1SFQ8-F1
#
_cell.length_a   1.000
_cell.length_b   1.000
_cell.length_c   1.000
_cell.angle_alpha   90.00
_cell.angle_beta   90.00
_cell.angle_gamma   90.00
#
_symmetry.space_group_name_H-M   'P 1'
#
loop_
_entity.id
_entity.type
_entity.pdbx_description
1 polymer ?
#
loop_
_entity_poly.entity_id
_entity_poly.type
_entity_poly.pdbx_seq_one_letter_code
_entity_poly.pdbx_strand_id
1 'polypeptide(L)'
;MSLPEKAFPVSWDEFHRDARALAWRLADNGQDWRAMVCITRGGLVPAAIISRELNIRMIETVCIASYHDYDSQGQMKVLKGISAEIARDGGEGVLIVDDLTDTGKTAAEVRAMLPKAHFAAVYAKPKGRPLVDTFVTEVSQDTWIYFPWDMGFTYQEPIAKGTRG
;
A
#
# COMPACT_ATOMS: atom_id res chain seq x y z
N MET A 1 18.68 -7.40 16.97
CA MET A 1 19.49 -6.36 16.30
C MET A 1 18.73 -5.05 16.40
N SER A 2 19.40 -3.93 16.66
CA SER A 2 18.75 -2.62 16.61
C SER A 2 18.34 -2.29 15.18
N LEU A 3 17.24 -1.55 15.02
CA LEU A 3 16.81 -1.06 13.72
C LEU A 3 17.86 -0.08 13.16
N PRO A 4 18.04 -0.01 11.82
CA PRO A 4 18.94 0.94 11.19
C PRO A 4 18.49 2.40 11.40
N GLU A 5 19.41 3.34 11.19
CA GLU A 5 19.28 4.78 11.51
C GLU A 5 18.12 5.51 10.79
N LYS A 6 17.45 4.86 9.82
CA LYS A 6 16.28 5.39 9.07
C LYS A 6 15.12 4.39 9.00
N ALA A 7 14.95 3.59 10.04
CA ALA A 7 13.81 2.68 10.16
C ALA A 7 12.56 3.43 10.64
N PHE A 8 11.43 3.15 10.02
CA PHE A 8 10.11 3.57 10.47
C PHE A 8 9.26 2.32 10.74
N PRO A 9 9.33 1.76 11.95
CA PRO A 9 8.51 0.61 12.31
C PRO A 9 7.06 1.05 12.47
N VAL A 10 6.15 0.29 11.87
CA VAL A 10 4.71 0.51 11.98
C VAL A 10 4.08 -0.69 12.67
N SER A 11 3.44 -0.46 13.81
CA SER A 11 2.67 -1.49 14.51
C SER A 11 1.34 -1.80 13.82
N TRP A 12 0.70 -2.93 14.17
CA TRP A 12 -0.65 -3.25 13.68
C TRP A 12 -1.68 -2.17 14.03
N ASP A 13 -1.59 -1.61 15.24
CA ASP A 13 -2.52 -0.57 15.71
C ASP A 13 -2.35 0.74 14.94
N GLU A 14 -1.10 1.15 14.70
CA GLU A 14 -0.80 2.33 13.88
C GLU A 14 -1.25 2.13 12.44
N PHE A 15 -0.91 0.99 11.82
CA PHE A 15 -1.33 0.70 10.45
C PHE A 15 -2.85 0.70 10.31
N HIS A 16 -3.56 0.08 11.26
CA HIS A 16 -5.02 0.04 11.24
C HIS A 16 -5.63 1.44 11.40
N ARG A 17 -5.10 2.26 12.31
CA ARG A 17 -5.55 3.65 12.48
C ARG A 17 -5.34 4.45 11.19
N ASP A 18 -4.18 4.33 10.58
CA ASP A 18 -3.84 5.07 9.36
C ASP A 18 -4.70 4.60 8.17
N ALA A 19 -4.90 3.28 8.00
CA ALA A 19 -5.82 2.75 6.97
C ALA A 19 -7.28 3.21 7.17
N ARG A 20 -7.75 3.31 8.43
CA ARG A 20 -9.07 3.90 8.72
C ARG A 20 -9.13 5.40 8.43
N ALA A 21 -8.05 6.14 8.72
CA ALA A 21 -7.96 7.55 8.37
C ALA A 21 -7.98 7.75 6.84
N LEU A 22 -7.36 6.84 6.07
CA LEU A 22 -7.47 6.83 4.62
C LEU A 22 -8.92 6.61 4.18
N ALA A 23 -9.61 5.62 4.75
CA ALA A 23 -11.01 5.36 4.44
C ALA A 23 -11.90 6.57 4.74
N TRP A 24 -11.66 7.30 5.84
CA TRP A 24 -12.39 8.54 6.13
C TRP A 24 -12.19 9.59 5.05
N ARG A 25 -10.94 9.85 4.62
CA ARG A 25 -10.67 10.79 3.51
C ARG A 25 -11.37 10.38 2.22
N LEU A 26 -11.40 9.08 1.93
CA LEU A 26 -12.04 8.55 0.73
C LEU A 26 -13.58 8.61 0.79
N ALA A 27 -14.18 8.51 1.97
CA ALA A 27 -15.61 8.71 2.16
C ALA A 27 -16.01 10.17 1.91
N ASP A 28 -15.18 11.11 2.36
CA ASP A 28 -15.44 12.55 2.19
C ASP A 28 -15.29 13.04 0.75
N ASN A 29 -14.67 12.25 -0.14
CA ASN A 29 -14.55 12.58 -1.58
C ASN A 29 -15.91 12.57 -2.31
N GLY A 30 -16.98 12.06 -1.71
CA GLY A 30 -18.33 12.06 -2.29
C GLY A 30 -18.51 11.16 -3.51
N GLN A 31 -17.58 10.24 -3.75
CA GLN A 31 -17.63 9.25 -4.83
C GLN A 31 -18.23 7.93 -4.35
N ASP A 32 -19.16 7.39 -5.13
CA ASP A 32 -19.64 6.02 -4.95
C ASP A 32 -18.69 5.03 -5.62
N TRP A 33 -18.01 4.22 -4.81
CA TRP A 33 -17.06 3.23 -5.28
C TRP A 33 -17.77 1.96 -5.76
N ARG A 34 -17.71 1.66 -7.06
CA ARG A 34 -18.29 0.42 -7.59
C ARG A 34 -17.42 -0.80 -7.32
N ALA A 35 -16.10 -0.61 -7.20
CA ALA A 35 -15.12 -1.67 -7.00
C ALA A 35 -13.82 -1.15 -6.40
N MET A 36 -13.03 -2.07 -5.85
CA MET A 36 -11.67 -1.84 -5.40
C MET A 36 -10.69 -2.73 -6.17
N VAL A 37 -9.53 -2.19 -6.55
CA VAL A 37 -8.39 -2.97 -7.05
C VAL A 37 -7.24 -2.84 -6.05
N CYS A 38 -6.88 -3.95 -5.40
CA CYS A 38 -5.71 -3.97 -4.52
C CYS A 38 -4.45 -4.40 -5.27
N ILE A 39 -3.37 -3.67 -5.06
CA ILE A 39 -2.05 -4.03 -5.57
C ILE A 39 -1.44 -5.06 -4.62
N THR A 40 -1.09 -6.24 -5.14
CA THR A 40 -0.54 -7.30 -4.29
C THR A 40 0.98 -7.23 -4.20
N ARG A 41 1.58 -7.58 -3.06
CA ARG A 41 0.93 -8.12 -1.85
C ARG A 41 0.58 -7.06 -0.81
N GLY A 42 1.31 -5.94 -0.78
CA GLY A 42 1.20 -4.91 0.26
C GLY A 42 -0.20 -4.36 0.45
N GLY A 43 -0.90 -4.06 -0.65
CA GLY A 43 -2.27 -3.56 -0.64
C GLY A 43 -3.34 -4.48 -0.08
N LEU A 44 -3.07 -5.77 0.22
CA LEU A 44 -4.06 -6.71 0.74
C LEU A 44 -4.63 -6.30 2.12
N VAL A 45 -3.76 -5.90 3.04
CA VAL A 45 -4.16 -5.48 4.39
C VAL A 45 -4.97 -4.18 4.39
N PRO A 46 -4.51 -3.08 3.76
CA PRO A 46 -5.32 -1.87 3.71
C PRO A 46 -6.61 -2.07 2.92
N ALA A 47 -6.62 -2.90 1.87
CA ALA A 47 -7.85 -3.22 1.13
C ALA A 47 -8.92 -3.86 2.03
N ALA A 48 -8.54 -4.79 2.91
CA ALA A 48 -9.48 -5.40 3.85
C ALA A 48 -10.12 -4.37 4.81
N ILE A 49 -9.32 -3.43 5.32
CA ILE A 49 -9.80 -2.39 6.25
C ILE A 49 -10.69 -1.39 5.49
N ILE A 50 -10.19 -0.84 4.39
CA ILE A 50 -10.86 0.23 3.64
C ILE A 50 -12.15 -0.27 3.00
N SER A 51 -12.16 -1.48 2.45
CA SER A 51 -13.38 -2.05 1.86
C SER A 51 -14.49 -2.25 2.90
N ARG A 52 -14.14 -2.63 4.13
CA ARG A 52 -15.09 -2.70 5.24
C ARG A 52 -15.61 -1.32 5.64
N GLU A 53 -14.75 -0.32 5.74
CA GLU A 53 -15.16 1.04 6.15
C GLU A 53 -16.02 1.72 5.08
N LEU A 54 -15.73 1.49 3.79
CA LEU A 54 -16.46 2.06 2.64
C LEU A 54 -17.58 1.15 2.12
N ASN A 55 -17.81 -0.01 2.73
CA ASN A 55 -18.77 -1.03 2.30
C ASN A 55 -18.61 -1.47 0.81
N ILE A 56 -17.38 -1.53 0.32
CA ILE A 56 -17.07 -2.01 -1.04
C ILE A 56 -17.00 -3.54 -1.02
N ARG A 57 -17.88 -4.20 -1.77
CA ARG A 57 -17.96 -5.68 -1.81
C ARG A 57 -17.23 -6.30 -2.99
N MET A 58 -17.07 -5.54 -4.07
CA MET A 58 -16.37 -6.00 -5.27
C MET A 58 -14.89 -5.62 -5.14
N ILE A 59 -14.04 -6.62 -4.92
CA ILE A 59 -12.60 -6.43 -4.73
C ILE A 59 -11.87 -7.33 -5.74
N GLU A 60 -11.02 -6.73 -6.55
CA GLU A 60 -10.12 -7.41 -7.47
C GLU A 60 -8.66 -7.17 -7.05
N THR A 61 -7.77 -8.05 -7.50
CA THR A 61 -6.34 -7.97 -7.22
C THR A 61 -5.56 -7.84 -8.53
N VAL A 62 -4.53 -6.99 -8.53
CA VAL A 62 -3.49 -6.95 -9.57
C VAL A 62 -2.17 -7.43 -8.98
N CYS A 63 -1.43 -8.25 -9.73
CA CYS A 63 -0.16 -8.80 -9.29
C CYS A 63 0.95 -8.29 -10.20
N ILE A 64 1.88 -7.51 -9.65
CA ILE A 64 3.00 -6.94 -10.39
C ILE A 64 4.30 -7.34 -9.69
N ALA A 65 5.24 -7.92 -10.44
CA ALA A 65 6.56 -8.26 -9.96
C ALA A 65 7.61 -7.32 -10.55
N SER A 66 8.51 -6.83 -9.70
CA SER A 66 9.76 -6.19 -10.14
C SER A 66 10.86 -7.25 -10.19
N TYR A 67 11.40 -7.53 -11.38
CA TYR A 67 12.59 -8.36 -11.47
C TYR A 67 13.83 -7.50 -11.22
N HIS A 68 14.69 -8.00 -10.32
CA HIS A 68 16.02 -7.47 -10.06
C HIS A 68 17.07 -8.41 -10.67
N ASP A 69 16.85 -8.90 -11.90
CA ASP A 69 17.91 -9.63 -12.59
C ASP A 69 18.90 -8.63 -13.20
N TYR A 70 20.19 -8.95 -13.09
CA TYR A 70 21.32 -8.12 -13.54
C TYR A 70 21.21 -7.69 -15.02
N ASP A 71 20.50 -8.46 -15.85
CA ASP A 71 20.29 -8.18 -17.29
C ASP A 71 18.98 -7.45 -17.62
N SER A 72 18.03 -7.33 -16.67
CA SER A 72 16.71 -6.74 -16.91
C SER A 72 16.34 -5.66 -15.90
N GLN A 73 17.33 -4.84 -15.53
CA GLN A 73 17.12 -3.68 -14.64
C GLN A 73 15.95 -2.82 -15.11
N GLY A 74 14.80 -2.97 -14.44
CA GLY A 74 13.69 -2.01 -14.49
C GLY A 74 12.42 -2.44 -15.21
N GLN A 75 12.30 -3.66 -15.74
CA GLN A 75 11.03 -4.10 -16.33
C GLN A 75 10.08 -4.65 -15.25
N MET A 76 8.91 -4.01 -15.11
CA MET A 76 7.81 -4.52 -14.29
C MET A 76 7.05 -5.57 -15.11
N LYS A 77 6.70 -6.69 -14.49
CA LYS A 77 5.88 -7.73 -15.14
C LYS A 77 4.54 -7.86 -14.43
N VAL A 78 3.47 -7.71 -15.19
CA VAL A 78 2.12 -8.01 -14.74
C VAL A 78 1.93 -9.53 -14.75
N LEU A 79 1.84 -10.13 -13.56
CA LEU A 79 1.62 -11.57 -13.39
C LEU A 79 0.13 -11.91 -13.46
N LYS A 80 -0.73 -11.01 -12.96
CA LYS A 80 -2.18 -11.08 -13.03
C LYS A 80 -2.71 -9.67 -13.28
N GLY A 81 -3.38 -9.49 -14.40
CA GLY A 81 -4.02 -8.22 -14.77
C GLY A 81 -5.38 -8.01 -14.09
N ILE A 82 -6.02 -6.92 -14.48
CA ILE A 82 -7.36 -6.52 -14.03
C ILE A 82 -8.38 -7.00 -15.06
N SER A 83 -9.53 -7.49 -14.62
CA SER A 83 -10.59 -7.97 -15.52
C SER A 83 -11.17 -6.83 -16.36
N ALA A 84 -11.67 -7.16 -17.56
CA ALA A 84 -12.27 -6.17 -18.45
C ALA A 84 -13.49 -5.46 -17.83
N GLU A 85 -14.24 -6.15 -16.96
CA GLU A 85 -15.41 -5.58 -16.28
C GLU A 85 -15.02 -4.52 -15.24
N ILE A 86 -13.90 -4.73 -14.53
CA ILE A 86 -13.35 -3.70 -13.64
C ILE A 86 -12.69 -2.58 -14.45
N ALA A 87 -11.98 -2.90 -15.53
CA ALA A 87 -11.27 -1.92 -16.35
C ALA A 87 -12.16 -1.09 -17.29
N ARG A 88 -13.45 -1.43 -17.42
CA ARG A 88 -14.39 -0.69 -18.26
C ARG A 88 -14.39 0.81 -17.94
N ASP A 89 -14.64 1.61 -18.97
CA ASP A 89 -14.65 3.08 -18.92
C ASP A 89 -13.34 3.70 -18.39
N GLY A 90 -12.24 2.95 -18.42
CA GLY A 90 -10.94 3.37 -17.89
C GLY A 90 -10.83 3.28 -16.38
N GLY A 91 -11.70 2.51 -15.71
CA GLY A 91 -11.70 2.37 -14.25
C GLY A 91 -12.50 3.43 -13.51
N GLU A 92 -13.43 4.11 -14.18
CA GLU A 92 -14.29 5.11 -13.52
C GLU A 92 -15.07 4.48 -12.35
N GLY A 93 -15.06 5.16 -11.20
CA GLY A 93 -15.64 4.65 -9.94
C GLY A 93 -14.87 3.50 -9.28
N VAL A 94 -13.66 3.18 -9.74
CA VAL A 94 -12.78 2.17 -9.12
C VAL A 94 -11.78 2.84 -8.19
N LEU A 95 -11.60 2.25 -7.01
CA LEU A 95 -10.60 2.65 -6.03
C LEU A 95 -9.39 1.71 -6.10
N ILE A 96 -8.21 2.23 -6.47
CA ILE A 96 -6.95 1.49 -6.36
C ILE A 96 -6.40 1.67 -4.94
N VAL A 97 -5.97 0.58 -4.30
CA VAL A 97 -5.40 0.59 -2.95
C VAL A 97 -4.03 -0.08 -2.92
N ASP A 98 -3.07 0.60 -2.28
CA ASP A 98 -1.76 0.05 -1.92
C ASP A 98 -1.36 0.42 -0.47
N ASP A 99 -0.37 -0.26 0.09
CA ASP A 99 0.18 0.09 1.40
C ASP A 99 1.15 1.29 1.31
N LEU A 100 2.05 1.28 0.32
CA LEU A 100 3.08 2.28 0.11
C LEU A 100 3.36 2.51 -1.37
N THR A 101 3.29 3.77 -1.80
CA THR A 101 3.88 4.16 -3.09
C THR A 101 5.30 4.69 -2.88
N ASP A 102 6.32 3.87 -3.22
CA ASP A 102 7.74 4.25 -3.08
C ASP A 102 8.25 5.07 -4.29
N THR A 103 8.71 4.40 -5.34
CA THR A 103 9.25 5.06 -6.55
C THR A 103 8.16 5.42 -7.56
N GLY A 104 6.95 4.90 -7.38
CA GLY A 104 5.83 5.11 -8.29
C GLY A 104 5.76 4.17 -9.50
N LYS A 105 6.76 3.30 -9.74
CA LYS A 105 6.76 2.41 -10.92
C LYS A 105 5.52 1.50 -10.99
N THR A 106 5.18 0.84 -9.88
CA THR A 106 3.97 0.02 -9.79
C THR A 106 2.70 0.85 -9.96
N ALA A 107 2.66 2.04 -9.35
CA ALA A 107 1.51 2.93 -9.47
C ALA A 107 1.29 3.43 -10.90
N ALA A 108 2.36 3.74 -11.63
CA ALA A 108 2.31 4.14 -13.03
C ALA A 108 1.75 3.04 -13.93
N GLU A 109 2.17 1.79 -13.72
CA GLU A 109 1.69 0.62 -14.46
C GLU A 109 0.19 0.40 -14.22
N VAL A 110 -0.27 0.47 -12.97
CA VAL A 110 -1.69 0.31 -12.64
C VAL A 110 -2.53 1.49 -13.14
N ARG A 111 -2.00 2.72 -13.09
CA ARG A 111 -2.64 3.90 -13.69
C ARG A 111 -2.79 3.77 -15.21
N ALA A 112 -1.84 3.14 -15.90
CA ALA A 112 -1.98 2.88 -17.33
C ALA A 112 -3.13 1.91 -17.63
N MET A 113 -3.40 0.95 -16.73
CA MET A 113 -4.54 0.03 -16.85
C MET A 113 -5.88 0.70 -16.50
N LEU A 114 -5.88 1.63 -15.53
CA LEU A 114 -7.07 2.28 -14.99
C LEU A 114 -6.88 3.81 -14.92
N PRO A 115 -6.84 4.52 -16.06
CA PRO A 115 -6.48 5.94 -16.11
C PRO A 115 -7.47 6.88 -15.40
N LYS A 116 -8.71 6.45 -15.17
CA LYS A 116 -9.75 7.23 -14.47
C LYS A 116 -10.04 6.74 -13.05
N ALA A 117 -9.36 5.69 -12.58
CA ALA A 117 -9.53 5.22 -11.22
C ALA A 117 -8.87 6.18 -10.22
N HIS A 118 -9.40 6.20 -9.00
CA HIS A 118 -8.82 6.96 -7.89
C HIS A 118 -7.74 6.12 -7.20
N PHE A 119 -6.53 6.63 -7.12
CA PHE A 119 -5.41 5.94 -6.49
C PHE A 119 -5.24 6.38 -5.04
N ALA A 120 -5.34 5.42 -4.12
CA ALA A 120 -5.11 5.63 -2.70
C ALA A 120 -3.97 4.74 -2.16
N ALA A 121 -3.14 5.29 -1.29
CA ALA A 121 -2.10 4.54 -0.58
C ALA A 121 -2.03 4.97 0.89
N VAL A 122 -1.74 4.06 1.83
CA VAL A 122 -1.61 4.46 3.24
C VAL A 122 -0.41 5.39 3.42
N TYR A 123 0.74 4.99 2.87
CA TYR A 123 1.98 5.75 2.89
C TYR A 123 2.40 6.16 1.47
N ALA A 124 3.06 7.31 1.34
CA ALA A 124 3.65 7.75 0.09
C ALA A 124 5.04 8.34 0.32
N LYS A 125 5.97 8.09 -0.59
CA LYS A 125 7.27 8.76 -0.64
C LYS A 125 7.29 9.84 -1.72
N PRO A 126 8.16 10.87 -1.62
CA PRO A 126 8.18 12.00 -2.55
C PRO A 126 8.20 11.63 -4.04
N LYS A 127 8.91 10.56 -4.44
CA LYS A 127 8.96 10.13 -5.86
C LYS A 127 7.67 9.48 -6.33
N GLY A 128 7.00 8.73 -5.45
CA GLY A 128 5.75 8.02 -5.76
C GLY A 128 4.50 8.88 -5.60
N ARG A 129 4.54 9.88 -4.69
CA ARG A 129 3.41 10.73 -4.33
C ARG A 129 2.66 11.36 -5.51
N PRO A 130 3.31 11.86 -6.60
CA PRO A 130 2.58 12.46 -7.72
C PRO A 130 1.60 11.52 -8.43
N LEU A 131 1.69 10.21 -8.22
CA LEU A 131 0.81 9.20 -8.83
C LEU A 131 -0.35 8.80 -7.92
N VAL A 132 -0.43 9.32 -6.70
CA VAL A 132 -1.44 8.97 -5.69
C VAL A 132 -2.39 10.15 -5.50
N ASP A 133 -3.69 9.92 -5.59
CA ASP A 133 -4.72 10.95 -5.41
C ASP A 133 -4.99 11.21 -3.92
N THR A 134 -4.91 10.17 -3.07
CA THR A 134 -5.10 10.31 -1.62
C THR A 134 -4.15 9.41 -0.85
N PHE A 135 -3.43 9.99 0.10
CA PHE A 135 -2.58 9.24 1.03
C PHE A 135 -2.70 9.79 2.44
N VAL A 136 -2.19 9.07 3.46
CA VAL A 136 -2.27 9.50 4.87
C VAL A 136 -1.00 10.18 5.30
N THR A 137 0.12 9.47 5.17
CA THR A 137 1.42 9.88 5.72
C THR A 137 2.47 9.93 4.61
N GLU A 138 3.11 11.09 4.46
CA GLU A 138 4.30 11.20 3.61
C GLU A 138 5.53 10.80 4.42
N VAL A 139 6.35 9.91 3.86
CA VAL A 139 7.57 9.39 4.48
C VAL A 139 8.77 9.74 3.61
N SER A 140 9.92 10.06 4.22
CA SER A 140 11.09 10.43 3.42
C SER A 140 11.54 9.28 2.50
N GLN A 141 12.11 9.63 1.35
CA GLN A 141 12.46 8.67 0.30
C GLN A 141 13.44 7.58 0.77
N ASP A 142 14.34 7.96 1.66
CA ASP A 142 15.43 7.18 2.23
C ASP A 142 15.05 6.42 3.52
N THR A 143 13.84 6.63 4.04
CA THR A 143 13.31 5.86 5.17
C THR A 143 12.78 4.51 4.71
N TRP A 144 13.16 3.47 5.45
CA TRP A 144 12.63 2.13 5.27
C TRP A 144 11.46 1.90 6.23
N ILE A 145 10.27 1.64 5.69
CA ILE A 145 9.10 1.31 6.49
C ILE A 145 9.13 -0.18 6.79
N TYR A 146 9.04 -0.54 8.06
CA TYR A 146 8.85 -1.92 8.48
C TYR A 146 7.38 -2.13 8.80
N PHE A 147 6.67 -2.82 7.90
CA PHE A 147 5.26 -3.12 8.10
C PHE A 147 5.05 -4.24 9.10
N PRO A 148 3.87 -4.29 9.75
CA PRO A 148 3.65 -5.23 10.84
C PRO A 148 3.61 -6.70 10.41
N TRP A 149 3.41 -7.00 9.12
CA TRP A 149 3.52 -8.36 8.57
C TRP A 149 4.96 -8.77 8.19
N ASP A 150 5.89 -7.83 8.14
CA ASP A 150 7.33 -8.10 7.94
C ASP A 150 8.06 -8.30 9.28
N MET A 151 7.39 -8.04 10.40
CA MET A 151 7.95 -8.07 11.75
C MET A 151 7.33 -9.18 12.60
N GLY A 152 8.09 -9.65 13.59
CA GLY A 152 7.64 -10.65 14.55
C GLY A 152 8.04 -10.28 15.98
N PHE A 153 7.37 -10.89 16.95
CA PHE A 153 7.74 -10.72 18.36
C PHE A 153 9.12 -11.32 18.63
N THR A 154 9.94 -10.58 19.37
CA THR A 154 11.23 -11.07 19.86
C THR A 154 11.39 -10.70 21.32
N TYR A 155 12.03 -11.60 22.08
CA TYR A 155 12.30 -11.37 23.49
C TYR A 155 13.11 -10.08 23.67
N GLN A 156 12.66 -9.22 24.57
CA GLN A 156 13.39 -8.03 24.99
C GLN A 156 14.12 -8.37 26.28
N GLU A 157 15.44 -8.40 26.22
CA GLU A 157 16.25 -8.58 27.42
C GLU A 157 15.94 -7.47 28.45
N PRO A 158 15.90 -7.79 29.76
CA PRO A 158 15.80 -6.79 30.80
C PRO A 158 16.86 -5.71 30.64
N ILE A 159 16.45 -4.45 30.80
CA ILE A 159 17.33 -3.29 30.67
C ILE A 159 18.48 -3.38 31.68
N ALA A 160 18.22 -3.93 32.87
CA ALA A 160 19.24 -4.23 33.87
C ALA A 160 19.96 -5.54 33.53
N LYS A 161 21.24 -5.44 33.13
CA LYS A 161 22.12 -6.61 32.99
C LYS A 161 22.56 -7.07 34.38
N GLY A 162 22.25 -8.31 34.78
CA GLY A 162 23.01 -9.00 35.83
C GLY A 162 22.27 -9.68 36.98
N THR A 163 20.94 -9.63 37.10
CA THR A 163 20.25 -10.47 38.09
C THR A 163 19.88 -11.80 37.44
N ARG A 164 20.76 -12.80 37.62
CA ARG A 164 20.38 -14.21 37.47
C ARG A 164 19.28 -14.47 38.52
N GLY A 165 18.04 -14.65 38.06
CA GLY A 165 17.07 -15.44 38.80
C GLY A 165 17.49 -16.90 38.80
#